data_AF-A0A6I3GTH8-F1
#
_entry.id   AF-A0A6I3GTH8-F1
#
_cell.length_a   1.000
_cell.length_b   1.000
_cell.length_c   1.000
_cell.angle_alpha   90.00
_cell.angle_beta   90.00
_cell.angle_gamma   90.00
#
_symmetry.space_group_name_H-M   'P 1'
#
loop_
_entity.id
_entity.type
_entity.pdbx_description
1 polymer ?
#
loop_
_entity_poly.entity_id
_entity_poly.type
_entity_poly.pdbx_seq_one_letter_code
_entity_poly.pdbx_strand_id
1 'polypeptide(L)'
;AGAITPDLIPDEAAKWIAATDSHNLDRVFLATPSSSDSRVGNASELSRGFVYAVSTMGITGAREDLDAKAKEVVSKVRKNAPKSLTAVGIGISTEDQVRQVNSYADGAIVGSAFIAAYASSGINGLTAKVRELAKGKS
;
A
#
# COMPACT_ATOMS: atom_id res chain seq x y z
N ALA A 1 -14.83 4.93 -7.23
CA ALA A 1 -14.81 3.96 -6.11
C ALA A 1 -13.78 2.88 -6.45
N GLY A 2 -13.22 2.18 -5.46
CA GLY A 2 -12.17 1.20 -5.70
C GLY A 2 -12.30 -0.04 -4.81
N ALA A 3 -11.57 -1.09 -5.17
CA ALA A 3 -11.56 -2.38 -4.49
C ALA A 3 -10.13 -2.94 -4.37
N ILE A 4 -9.84 -3.53 -3.21
CA ILE A 4 -8.58 -4.21 -2.92
C ILE A 4 -8.92 -5.64 -2.47
N THR A 5 -8.27 -6.64 -3.07
CA THR A 5 -8.42 -8.05 -2.65
C THR A 5 -7.02 -8.60 -2.35
N PRO A 6 -6.60 -8.62 -1.06
CA PRO A 6 -5.21 -8.88 -0.68
C PRO A 6 -4.64 -10.21 -1.18
N ASP A 7 -5.47 -11.24 -1.24
CA ASP A 7 -5.04 -12.61 -1.56
C ASP A 7 -5.18 -12.96 -3.05
N LEU A 8 -5.67 -12.05 -3.89
CA LEU A 8 -5.92 -12.34 -5.31
C LEU A 8 -4.74 -11.87 -6.16
N ILE A 9 -4.00 -12.83 -6.72
CA ILE A 9 -2.91 -12.55 -7.67
C ILE A 9 -3.46 -12.32 -9.09
N PRO A 10 -2.79 -11.49 -9.91
CA PRO A 10 -3.21 -11.22 -11.29
C PRO A 10 -3.55 -12.45 -12.14
N ASP A 11 -2.76 -13.52 -12.00
CA ASP A 11 -2.88 -14.75 -12.80
C ASP A 11 -4.23 -15.46 -12.60
N GLU A 12 -4.87 -15.28 -11.45
CA GLU A 12 -6.16 -15.89 -11.09
C GLU A 12 -7.31 -14.86 -11.10
N ALA A 13 -7.01 -13.60 -11.45
CA ALA A 13 -7.91 -12.48 -11.24
C ALA A 13 -8.87 -12.19 -12.41
N ALA A 14 -8.91 -13.00 -13.47
CA ALA A 14 -9.66 -12.68 -14.69
C ALA A 14 -11.13 -12.31 -14.44
N LYS A 15 -11.83 -13.05 -13.57
CA LYS A 15 -13.23 -12.74 -13.20
C LYS A 15 -13.35 -11.44 -12.40
N TRP A 16 -12.39 -11.16 -11.51
CA TRP A 16 -12.36 -9.93 -10.73
C TRP A 16 -12.04 -8.71 -11.58
N ILE A 17 -11.11 -8.84 -12.52
CA ILE A 17 -10.78 -7.83 -13.54
C ILE A 17 -12.04 -7.48 -14.34
N ALA A 18 -12.72 -8.49 -14.89
CA ALA A 18 -13.95 -8.27 -15.65
C ALA A 18 -15.06 -7.60 -14.83
N ALA A 19 -15.25 -8.01 -13.57
CA ALA A 19 -16.24 -7.41 -12.68
C ALA A 19 -15.89 -5.97 -12.28
N THR A 20 -14.63 -5.68 -11.98
CA THR A 20 -14.19 -4.32 -11.64
C THR A 20 -14.27 -3.39 -12.85
N ASP A 21 -14.03 -3.88 -14.06
CA ASP A 21 -14.21 -3.09 -15.28
C ASP A 21 -15.69 -2.82 -15.57
N SER A 22 -16.58 -3.81 -15.46
CA SER A 22 -18.02 -3.62 -15.70
C SER A 22 -18.67 -2.64 -14.72
N HIS A 23 -18.14 -2.54 -13.50
CA HIS A 23 -18.59 -1.61 -12.47
C HIS A 23 -17.77 -0.32 -12.37
N ASN A 24 -16.80 -0.12 -13.27
CA ASN A 24 -15.87 1.00 -13.26
C ASN A 24 -15.22 1.25 -11.87
N LEU A 25 -14.77 0.17 -11.23
CA LEU A 25 -14.08 0.19 -9.93
C LEU A 25 -12.57 0.16 -10.12
N ASP A 26 -11.87 1.08 -9.46
CA ASP A 26 -10.41 1.06 -9.43
C ASP A 26 -9.92 -0.15 -8.64
N ARG A 27 -9.30 -1.08 -9.35
CA ARG A 27 -8.75 -2.31 -8.78
C ARG A 27 -7.30 -2.10 -8.40
N VAL A 28 -6.92 -2.53 -7.21
CA VAL A 28 -5.54 -2.41 -6.72
C VAL A 28 -4.98 -3.79 -6.45
N PHE A 29 -3.90 -4.15 -7.13
CA PHE A 29 -3.11 -5.34 -6.82
C PHE A 29 -1.98 -5.03 -5.85
N LEU A 30 -1.50 -6.07 -5.18
CA LEU A 30 -0.39 -5.99 -4.24
C LEU A 30 0.92 -6.38 -4.93
N ALA A 31 1.99 -5.69 -4.55
CA ALA A 31 3.36 -6.05 -4.89
C ALA A 31 4.16 -6.30 -3.60
N THR A 32 4.98 -7.35 -3.59
CA THR A 32 5.75 -7.79 -2.42
C THR A 32 7.24 -7.92 -2.76
N PRO A 33 8.16 -7.94 -1.77
CA PRO A 33 9.58 -8.13 -2.05
C PRO A 33 9.90 -9.45 -2.77
N SER A 34 9.12 -10.50 -2.48
CA SER A 34 9.23 -11.82 -3.10
C SER A 34 8.62 -11.89 -4.51
N SER A 35 7.98 -10.82 -5.00
CA SER A 35 7.46 -10.73 -6.36
C SER A 35 8.62 -10.58 -7.35
N SER A 36 8.54 -11.30 -8.48
CA SER A 36 9.48 -11.15 -9.59
C SER A 36 9.20 -9.85 -10.35
N ASP A 37 10.19 -9.31 -11.08
CA ASP A 37 10.03 -8.11 -11.90
C ASP A 37 8.83 -8.22 -12.85
N SER A 38 8.63 -9.39 -13.48
CA SER A 38 7.48 -9.66 -14.33
C SER A 38 6.14 -9.58 -13.61
N ARG A 39 6.04 -10.14 -12.39
CA ARG A 39 4.82 -10.10 -11.58
C ARG A 39 4.54 -8.70 -11.07
N VAL A 40 5.58 -7.94 -10.73
CA VAL A 40 5.43 -6.52 -10.36
C VAL A 40 4.92 -5.70 -11.54
N GLY A 41 5.49 -5.88 -12.74
CA GLY A 41 5.01 -5.23 -13.96
C GLY A 41 3.54 -5.55 -14.23
N ASN A 42 3.17 -6.84 -14.24
CA ASN A 42 1.80 -7.28 -14.48
C ASN A 42 0.81 -6.71 -13.44
N ALA A 43 1.14 -6.79 -12.14
CA ALA A 43 0.32 -6.20 -11.08
C ALA A 43 0.17 -4.68 -11.25
N SER A 44 1.22 -4.01 -11.74
CA SER A 44 1.23 -2.56 -11.93
C SER A 44 0.41 -2.08 -13.11
N GLU A 45 0.44 -2.81 -14.23
CA GLU A 45 -0.35 -2.53 -15.42
C GLU A 45 -1.84 -2.83 -15.22
N LEU A 46 -2.13 -3.91 -14.48
CA LEU A 46 -3.51 -4.29 -14.20
C LEU A 46 -4.13 -3.46 -13.07
N SER A 47 -3.34 -2.83 -12.21
CA SER A 47 -3.89 -1.92 -11.20
C SER A 47 -4.40 -0.62 -11.81
N ARG A 48 -5.45 -0.05 -11.24
CA ARG A 48 -5.97 1.29 -11.53
C ARG A 48 -5.90 2.13 -10.25
N GLY A 49 -5.47 3.38 -10.38
CA GLY A 49 -5.21 4.27 -9.25
C GLY A 49 -3.78 4.10 -8.72
N PHE A 50 -3.46 2.99 -8.07
CA PHE A 50 -2.12 2.73 -7.54
C PHE A 50 -1.85 1.22 -7.37
N VAL A 51 -0.59 0.87 -7.16
CA VAL A 51 -0.13 -0.45 -6.74
C VAL A 51 0.13 -0.43 -5.26
N TYR A 52 -0.40 -1.40 -4.52
CA TYR A 52 -0.16 -1.49 -3.09
C TYR A 52 1.14 -2.27 -2.82
N ALA A 53 2.21 -1.55 -2.52
CA ALA A 53 3.45 -2.13 -2.03
C ALA A 53 3.32 -2.52 -0.55
N VAL A 54 3.40 -3.82 -0.28
CA VAL A 54 3.38 -4.37 1.08
C VAL A 54 4.68 -5.10 1.37
N SER A 55 5.08 -5.12 2.63
CA SER A 55 6.10 -6.04 3.11
C SER A 55 5.38 -7.23 3.75
N THR A 56 5.32 -8.38 3.07
CA THR A 56 4.66 -9.57 3.60
C THR A 56 5.51 -10.25 4.68
N MET A 57 4.84 -10.57 5.78
CA MET A 57 5.17 -11.58 6.80
C MET A 57 6.46 -11.37 7.60
N GLY A 58 6.27 -10.76 8.76
CA GLY A 58 7.19 -10.85 9.89
C GLY A 58 6.75 -9.86 10.96
N ILE A 59 5.97 -10.33 11.94
CA ILE A 59 5.65 -9.62 13.20
C ILE A 59 6.95 -9.45 14.06
N THR A 60 8.13 -9.64 13.46
CA THR A 60 9.42 -9.84 14.13
C THR A 60 10.62 -9.23 13.40
N GLY A 61 10.42 -8.39 12.37
CA GLY A 61 11.51 -7.65 11.73
C GLY A 61 11.75 -6.28 12.40
N ALA A 62 13.00 -5.85 12.52
CA ALA A 62 13.30 -4.47 12.86
C ALA A 62 12.65 -3.54 11.81
N ARG A 63 12.09 -2.41 12.24
CA ARG A 63 11.35 -1.50 11.35
C ARG A 63 12.16 -1.07 10.12
N GLU A 64 13.48 -0.97 10.27
CA GLU A 64 14.42 -0.64 9.21
C GLU A 64 14.38 -1.66 8.06
N ASP A 65 14.27 -2.95 8.36
CA ASP A 65 14.18 -4.01 7.36
C ASP A 65 12.89 -3.91 6.54
N LEU A 66 11.79 -3.54 7.19
CA LEU A 66 10.50 -3.35 6.52
C LEU A 66 10.53 -2.15 5.57
N ASP A 67 11.18 -1.05 5.97
CA ASP A 67 11.35 0.13 5.13
C ASP A 67 12.27 -0.16 3.93
N ALA A 68 13.37 -0.87 4.14
CA ALA A 68 14.28 -1.28 3.06
C ALA A 68 13.57 -2.17 2.03
N LYS A 69 12.80 -3.16 2.49
CA LYS A 69 11.99 -4.04 1.63
C LYS A 69 10.91 -3.27 0.87
N ALA A 70 10.25 -2.30 1.50
CA ALA A 70 9.27 -1.46 0.82
C ALA A 70 9.93 -0.61 -0.28
N LYS A 71 11.08 0.00 -0.01
CA LYS A 71 11.87 0.74 -1.01
C LYS A 71 12.26 -0.13 -2.21
N GLU A 72 12.63 -1.38 -1.97
CA GLU A 72 12.92 -2.33 -3.05
C GLU A 72 11.70 -2.57 -3.95
N VAL A 73 10.53 -2.80 -3.36
CA VAL A 73 9.29 -3.00 -4.12
C VAL A 73 8.93 -1.75 -4.92
N VAL A 74 9.00 -0.57 -4.33
CA VAL A 74 8.69 0.69 -5.02
C VAL A 74 9.68 0.93 -6.17
N SER A 75 10.97 0.60 -5.98
CA SER A 75 11.97 0.66 -7.04
C SER A 75 11.65 -0.30 -8.19
N LYS A 76 11.23 -1.54 -7.89
CA LYS A 76 10.76 -2.51 -8.90
C LYS A 76 9.54 -1.99 -9.66
N VAL A 77 8.57 -1.37 -8.99
CA VAL A 77 7.40 -0.76 -9.67
C VAL A 77 7.86 0.37 -10.60
N ARG A 78 8.68 1.30 -10.11
CA ARG A 78 9.19 2.43 -10.93
C ARG A 78 9.98 1.96 -12.15
N LYS A 79 10.75 0.89 -12.02
CA LYS A 79 11.53 0.30 -13.11
C LYS A 79 10.63 -0.36 -14.17
N ASN A 80 9.63 -1.14 -13.75
CA ASN A 80 8.84 -1.97 -14.65
C ASN A 80 7.56 -1.28 -15.16
N ALA A 81 7.03 -0.31 -14.40
CA ALA A 81 5.80 0.42 -14.70
C ALA A 81 5.91 1.89 -14.24
N PRO A 82 6.73 2.72 -14.90
CA PRO A 82 7.11 4.06 -14.42
C PRO A 82 5.96 5.07 -14.31
N LYS A 83 4.80 4.78 -14.89
CA LYS A 83 3.59 5.62 -14.82
C LYS A 83 2.65 5.24 -13.67
N SER A 84 2.87 4.09 -13.04
CA SER A 84 2.00 3.60 -11.96
C SER A 84 2.35 4.28 -10.64
N LEU A 85 1.34 4.79 -9.94
CA LEU A 85 1.50 5.27 -8.57
C LEU A 85 1.68 4.09 -7.63
N THR A 86 2.45 4.27 -6.56
CA THR A 86 2.71 3.25 -5.54
C THR A 86 2.37 3.77 -4.16
N ALA A 87 1.56 3.02 -3.41
CA ALA A 87 1.28 3.31 -2.02
C ALA A 87 1.80 2.19 -1.11
N VAL A 88 2.40 2.56 0.02
CA VAL A 88 3.12 1.63 0.91
C VAL A 88 2.40 1.47 2.24
N GLY A 89 2.24 0.23 2.69
CA GLY A 89 1.64 -0.11 3.98
C GLY A 89 2.49 -1.13 4.72
N ILE A 90 3.24 -0.65 5.71
CA ILE A 90 4.19 -1.45 6.51
C ILE A 90 3.97 -1.30 8.02
N GLY A 91 2.73 -0.99 8.43
CA GLY A 91 2.40 -0.72 9.83
C GLY A 91 2.81 0.69 10.27
N ILE A 92 2.38 1.71 9.51
CA ILE A 92 2.69 3.12 9.78
C ILE A 92 1.84 3.61 10.96
N SER A 93 2.48 4.26 11.94
CA SER A 93 1.82 4.73 13.16
C SER A 93 2.29 6.09 13.66
N THR A 94 3.30 6.72 13.04
CA THR A 94 3.79 8.05 13.42
C THR A 94 3.89 8.98 12.21
N GLU A 95 3.91 10.29 12.48
CA GLU A 95 4.13 11.34 11.47
C GLU A 95 5.43 11.13 10.69
N ASP A 96 6.54 10.86 11.39
CA ASP A 96 7.85 10.66 10.76
C ASP A 96 7.86 9.46 9.81
N GLN A 97 7.14 8.39 10.16
CA GLN A 97 7.00 7.23 9.28
C GLN A 97 6.19 7.57 8.02
N VAL A 98 5.16 8.42 8.11
CA VAL A 98 4.43 8.91 6.94
C VAL A 98 5.38 9.71 6.04
N ARG A 99 6.13 10.64 6.63
CA ARG A 99 7.10 11.48 5.90
C ARG A 99 8.19 10.64 5.23
N GLN A 100 8.73 9.66 5.94
CA GLN A 100 9.73 8.74 5.41
C GLN A 100 9.19 7.94 4.24
N VAL A 101 7.99 7.37 4.35
CA VAL A 101 7.36 6.60 3.27
C VAL A 101 7.10 7.48 2.04
N ASN A 102 6.55 8.67 2.23
CA ASN A 102 6.28 9.60 1.12
C ASN A 102 7.55 10.15 0.45
N SER A 103 8.73 10.03 1.09
CA SER A 103 10.00 10.41 0.45
C SER A 103 10.39 9.48 -0.72
N TYR A 104 9.84 8.26 -0.77
CA TYR A 104 10.15 7.28 -1.81
C TYR A 104 8.94 6.65 -2.48
N ALA A 105 7.72 6.85 -1.98
CA ALA A 105 6.47 6.35 -2.56
C ALA A 105 5.45 7.48 -2.74
N ASP A 106 4.41 7.24 -3.54
CA ASP A 106 3.36 8.23 -3.84
C ASP A 106 2.30 8.31 -2.73
N GLY A 107 2.32 7.39 -1.76
CA GLY A 107 1.45 7.46 -0.60
C GLY A 107 1.78 6.47 0.51
N ALA A 108 1.35 6.83 1.72
CA ALA A 108 1.41 6.01 2.93
C ALA A 108 0.03 5.46 3.30
N ILE A 109 -0.07 4.15 3.53
CA ILE A 109 -1.30 3.47 3.96
C ILE A 109 -1.21 3.15 5.45
N VAL A 110 -2.20 3.64 6.21
CA VAL A 110 -2.32 3.49 7.65
C VAL A 110 -3.61 2.72 7.98
N GLY A 111 -3.48 1.60 8.70
CA GLY A 111 -4.62 0.78 9.11
C GLY A 111 -4.67 0.59 10.63
N SER A 112 -3.77 -0.22 11.17
CA SER A 112 -3.77 -0.62 12.59
C SER A 112 -3.74 0.55 13.57
N ALA A 113 -3.01 1.63 13.26
CA ALA A 113 -2.97 2.83 14.11
C ALA A 113 -4.34 3.54 14.21
N PHE A 114 -5.12 3.55 13.13
CA PHE A 114 -6.47 4.11 13.14
C PHE A 114 -7.44 3.23 13.92
N ILE A 115 -7.36 1.91 13.75
CA ILE A 115 -8.15 0.95 14.51
C ILE A 115 -7.86 1.08 16.02
N ALA A 116 -6.58 1.15 16.40
CA ALA A 116 -6.17 1.29 17.80
C ALA A 116 -6.63 2.63 18.41
N ALA A 117 -6.50 3.74 17.67
CA ALA A 117 -6.95 5.05 18.14
C ALA A 117 -8.48 5.11 18.32
N TYR A 118 -9.22 4.49 17.40
CA TYR A 118 -10.68 4.37 17.51
C TYR A 118 -11.08 3.48 18.70
N ALA A 119 -10.43 2.33 18.89
CA ALA A 119 -10.71 1.44 20.00
C ALA A 119 -10.44 2.11 21.37
N SER A 120 -9.42 2.98 21.45
CA SER A 120 -9.05 3.67 22.69
C SER A 120 -9.97 4.86 23.03
N SER A 121 -10.38 5.66 22.05
CA SER A 121 -11.10 6.93 22.33
C SER A 121 -12.18 7.29 21.30
N GLY A 122 -12.73 6.28 20.63
CA GLY A 122 -13.79 6.43 19.63
C GLY A 122 -13.40 7.37 18.48
N ILE A 123 -14.41 8.08 17.94
CA ILE A 123 -14.22 8.97 16.80
C ILE A 123 -13.25 10.13 17.10
N ASN A 124 -13.17 10.57 18.36
CA ASN A 124 -12.25 11.64 18.78
C ASN A 124 -10.80 11.16 18.71
N GLY A 125 -10.52 9.95 19.20
CA GLY A 125 -9.20 9.32 19.08
C GLY A 125 -8.78 9.13 17.63
N LEU A 126 -9.68 8.60 16.80
CA LEU A 126 -9.43 8.45 15.36
C LEU A 126 -9.13 9.79 14.69
N THR A 127 -9.94 10.83 14.97
CA THR A 127 -9.77 12.17 14.39
C THR A 127 -8.42 12.78 14.81
N ALA A 128 -8.06 12.67 16.08
CA ALA A 128 -6.76 13.14 16.57
C ALA A 128 -5.61 12.42 15.86
N LYS A 129 -5.71 11.09 15.70
CA LYS A 129 -4.67 10.29 15.04
C LYS A 129 -4.55 10.63 13.55
N VAL A 130 -5.66 10.82 12.84
CA VAL A 130 -5.64 11.26 11.43
C VAL A 130 -4.95 12.63 11.30
N ARG A 131 -5.27 13.60 12.17
CA ARG A 131 -4.65 14.93 12.16
C ARG A 131 -3.17 14.90 12.47
N GLU A 132 -2.74 14.06 13.41
CA GLU A 132 -1.32 13.82 13.71
C GLU A 132 -0.59 13.31 12.46
N LEU A 133 -1.06 12.20 11.87
CA LEU A 133 -0.38 11.56 10.74
C LEU A 133 -0.42 12.41 9.46
N ALA A 134 -1.44 13.25 9.27
CA ALA A 134 -1.55 14.14 8.13
C ALA A 134 -0.42 15.19 8.05
N LYS A 135 0.26 15.50 9.15
CA LYS A 135 1.42 16.42 9.17
C LYS A 135 2.65 15.86 8.43
N GLY A 136 2.69 14.55 8.18
CA GLY A 136 3.75 13.88 7.44
C GLY A 136 3.58 13.93 5.91
N LYS A 137 2.55 14.61 5.38
CA LYS A 137 2.25 14.69 3.94
C LYS A 137 3.14 15.66 3.13
N SER A 138 4.18 16.24 3.73
CA SER A 138 5.01 17.30 3.12
C SER A 138 5.50 16.97 1.72
#